data_AF-A0A1H6IWM9-F1
#
_entry.id   AF-A0A1H6IWM9-F1
#
_cell.length_a   1.000
_cell.length_b   1.000
_cell.length_c   1.000
_cell.angle_alpha   90.00
_cell.angle_beta   90.00
_cell.angle_gamma   90.00
#
_symmetry.space_group_name_H-M   'P 1'
#
loop_
_entity.id
_entity.type
_entity.pdbx_description
1 polymer ?
#
loop_
_entity_poly.entity_id
_entity_poly.type
_entity_poly.pdbx_seq_one_letter_code
_entity_poly.pdbx_strand_id
1 'polypeptide(L)' 'MAMPAAGPDDVRERCADCGEETHHRVRVEIRTESEDPENAAFSREPYRVAVCTRCGHETATRMNNA' A
#
# COMPACT_ATOMS: atom_id res chain seq x y z
N MET A 1 -8.90 -16.90 -19.87
CA MET A 1 -7.78 -16.73 -18.93
C MET A 1 -7.70 -15.25 -18.61
N ALA A 2 -7.97 -14.84 -17.37
CA ALA A 2 -7.86 -13.44 -16.97
C ALA A 2 -6.37 -13.09 -16.90
N MET A 3 -5.91 -12.32 -17.88
CA MET A 3 -4.59 -11.69 -17.83
C MET A 3 -4.60 -10.84 -16.56
N PRO A 4 -3.64 -10.95 -15.63
CA PRO A 4 -3.47 -9.91 -14.64
C PRO A 4 -3.00 -8.70 -15.44
N ALA A 5 -3.95 -7.92 -15.94
CA ALA A 5 -3.70 -6.54 -16.30
C ALA A 5 -2.94 -6.01 -15.09
N ALA A 6 -1.71 -5.53 -15.32
CA ALA A 6 -1.00 -4.76 -14.32
C ALA A 6 -2.06 -3.85 -13.70
N GLY A 7 -2.40 -4.12 -12.45
CA GLY A 7 -3.58 -3.52 -11.83
C GLY A 7 -3.44 -2.00 -11.95
N PRO A 8 -4.53 -1.23 -11.84
CA PRO A 8 -4.43 0.23 -11.72
C PRO A 8 -3.49 0.70 -10.60
N ASP A 9 -3.00 -0.24 -9.80
CA ASP A 9 -2.13 -0.12 -8.66
C ASP A 9 -0.64 -0.39 -8.95
N ASP A 10 -0.22 -0.71 -10.19
CA ASP A 10 1.21 -0.78 -10.55
C ASP A 10 1.75 0.62 -10.91
N VAL A 11 2.66 1.13 -10.09
CA VAL A 11 3.27 2.46 -10.28
C VAL A 11 4.78 2.35 -10.33
N ARG A 12 5.44 3.23 -11.09
CA ARG A 12 6.89 3.36 -11.07
C ARG A 12 7.28 4.37 -10.00
N GLU A 13 7.97 3.90 -8.97
CA GLU A 13 8.54 4.75 -7.94
C GLU A 13 9.98 4.31 -7.61
N ARG A 14 10.75 5.22 -7.01
CA ARG A 14 12.13 4.91 -6.61
C ARG A 14 12.09 3.98 -5.40
N CYS A 15 12.66 2.78 -5.58
CA CYS A 15 12.81 1.84 -4.47
C CYS A 15 13.99 2.29 -3.60
N ALA A 16 13.78 2.39 -2.28
CA ALA A 16 14.84 2.68 -1.33
C ALA A 16 15.91 1.57 -1.29
N ASP A 17 15.50 0.32 -1.52
CA ASP A 17 16.37 -0.85 -1.47
C ASP A 17 17.19 -1.03 -2.76
N CYS A 18 16.56 -0.81 -3.92
CA CYS A 18 17.25 -0.91 -5.21
C CYS A 18 18.05 0.36 -5.58
N GLY A 19 17.70 1.51 -5.01
CA GLY A 19 18.30 2.80 -5.35
C GLY A 19 17.89 3.39 -6.70
N GLU A 20 16.88 2.81 -7.37
CA GLU A 20 16.42 3.22 -8.70
C GLU A 20 14.90 3.11 -8.88
N GLU A 21 14.39 3.61 -10.02
CA GLU A 21 12.98 3.54 -10.36
C GLU A 21 12.58 2.13 -10.78
N THR A 22 11.67 1.53 -10.00
CA THR A 22 11.16 0.17 -10.25
C THR A 22 9.64 0.14 -10.15
N HIS A 23 9.05 -0.90 -10.72
CA HIS A 23 7.62 -1.13 -10.62
C HIS A 23 7.27 -1.56 -9.20
N HIS A 24 6.40 -0.80 -8.55
CA HIS A 24 5.83 -1.11 -7.25
C HIS A 24 4.34 -1.35 -7.42
N ARG A 25 3.88 -2.46 -6.87
CA ARG A 25 2.46 -2.75 -6.72
C ARG A 25 1.98 -2.06 -5.45
N VAL A 26 1.30 -0.94 -5.62
CA VAL A 26 0.60 -0.24 -4.56
C VAL A 26 -0.72 -0.93 -4.30
N ARG A 27 -1.24 -0.87 -3.08
CA ARG A 27 -2.59 -1.27 -2.73
C ARG A 27 -3.03 -0.44 -1.55
N VAL A 28 -4.32 -0.11 -1.48
CA VAL A 28 -4.89 0.56 -0.31
C VAL A 28 -5.47 -0.51 0.60
N GLU A 29 -4.93 -0.63 1.80
CA GLU A 29 -5.44 -1.53 2.83
C GLU A 29 -6.03 -0.67 3.96
N ILE A 30 -7.30 -0.91 4.28
CA ILE A 30 -7.97 -0.24 5.40
C ILE A 30 -7.71 -1.10 6.63
N ARG A 31 -6.88 -0.61 7.56
CA ARG A 31 -6.65 -1.30 8.83
C ARG A 31 -7.49 -0.64 9.91
N THR A 32 -8.06 -1.48 10.78
CA THR A 32 -8.81 -1.02 11.96
C THR A 32 -7.87 -1.13 13.14
N GLU A 33 -7.41 0.01 13.67
CA GLU A 33 -6.47 0.05 14.80
C GLU A 33 -7.16 0.09 16.18
N SER A 34 -8.49 -0.02 16.26
CA SER A 34 -9.22 0.05 17.53
C SER A 34 -9.93 -1.27 17.85
N GLU A 35 -9.53 -1.90 18.96
CA GLU A 35 -10.17 -3.08 19.58
C GLU A 35 -11.44 -2.70 20.38
N ASP A 36 -11.73 -1.40 20.54
CA ASP A 36 -12.88 -0.89 21.28
C ASP A 36 -14.14 -0.74 20.40
N PRO A 37 -15.25 -1.45 20.72
CA PRO A 37 -16.45 -1.50 19.87
C PRO A 37 -17.21 -0.18 19.77
N GLU A 38 -17.00 0.78 20.68
CA GLU A 38 -17.72 2.07 20.71
C GLU A 38 -17.10 3.15 19.79
N ASN A 39 -15.82 3.01 19.40
CA ASN A 39 -15.13 3.95 18.49
C ASN A 39 -14.58 3.31 17.21
N ALA A 40 -14.75 1.99 17.02
CA ALA A 40 -14.26 1.23 15.87
C ALA A 40 -14.78 1.69 14.49
N ALA A 41 -15.86 2.48 14.45
CA ALA A 41 -16.38 3.06 13.21
C ALA A 41 -15.58 4.27 12.68
N PHE A 42 -14.81 4.95 13.55
CA PHE A 42 -14.12 6.20 13.22
C PHE A 42 -12.60 6.04 13.00
N SER A 43 -12.00 4.92 13.41
CA SER A 43 -10.57 4.63 13.26
C SER A 43 -10.25 3.68 12.09
N ARG A 44 -10.92 3.88 10.95
CA ARG A 44 -10.63 3.12 9.71
C ARG A 44 -9.62 3.89 8.88
N GLU A 45 -8.36 3.57 9.07
CA GLU A 45 -7.30 4.33 8.45
C GLU A 45 -6.83 3.65 7.15
N PRO A 46 -6.89 4.33 5.98
CA PRO A 46 -6.27 3.84 4.76
C PRO A 46 -4.74 3.87 4.86
N TYR A 47 -4.14 2.71 4.64
CA TYR A 47 -2.70 2.52 4.44
C TYR A 47 -2.44 2.30 2.96
N ARG A 48 -1.55 3.10 2.38
CA ARG A 48 -0.94 2.84 1.09
C ARG A 48 0.19 1.83 1.30
N VAL A 49 0.02 0.60 0.84
CA VAL A 49 1.05 -0.43 0.89
C VAL A 49 1.66 -0.57 -0.50
N ALA A 50 2.93 -0.23 -0.67
CA ALA A 50 3.68 -0.32 -1.93
C ALA A 50 4.69 -1.46 -1.87
N VAL A 51 4.57 -2.44 -2.76
CA VAL A 51 5.47 -3.60 -2.83
C VAL A 51 6.30 -3.54 -4.10
N CYS A 52 7.62 -3.42 -3.97
CA CYS A 52 8.53 -3.47 -5.11
C CYS A 52 8.44 -4.85 -5.77
N THR A 53 8.06 -4.89 -7.05
CA THR A 53 7.97 -6.14 -7.82
C THR A 53 9.34 -6.70 -8.20
N ARG A 54 10.42 -5.90 -8.04
CA ARG A 54 11.80 -6.34 -8.32
C ARG A 54 12.46 -7.02 -7.12
N CYS A 55 12.56 -6.32 -5.97
CA CYS A 55 13.23 -6.86 -4.79
C CYS A 55 12.27 -7.42 -3.73
N GLY A 56 10.97 -7.14 -3.84
CA GLY A 56 9.97 -7.57 -2.85
C GLY A 56 9.80 -6.63 -1.65
N HIS A 57 10.48 -5.47 -1.62
CA HIS A 57 10.39 -4.51 -0.51
C HIS A 57 8.98 -3.95 -0.36
N GLU A 58 8.36 -4.12 0.81
CA GLU A 58 7.03 -3.58 1.13
C GLU A 58 7.14 -2.33 2.01
N THR A 59 6.49 -1.26 1.58
CA THR A 59 6.42 0.02 2.30
C THR A 59 4.96 0.34 2.59
N ALA A 60 4.56 0.40 3.85
CA ALA A 60 3.24 0.87 4.26
C ALA A 60 3.29 2.32 4.72
N THR A 61 2.47 3.19 4.12
CA THR A 61 2.37 4.60 4.47
C THR A 61 0.92 4.95 4.81
N ARG A 62 0.70 5.45 6.03
CA ARG A 62 -0.62 5.93 6.48
C ARG A 62 -1.00 7.17 5.67
N MET A 63 -2.20 7.17 5.07
CA MET A 63 -2.66 8.29 4.22
C MET A 63 -3.34 9.42 5.00
N ASN A 64 -3.50 9.31 6.32
CA ASN A 64 -4.04 10.37 7.17
C ASN A 64 -2.92 11.22 7.77
N ASN A 65 -2.45 12.20 7.01
CA ASN A 65 -1.91 13.43 7.59
C ASN A 65 -2.69 14.58 6.95
N ALA A 66 -3.83 14.92 7.56
CA ALA A 66 -4.53 16.17 7.32
C ALA A 66 -3.95 17.27 8.24
#